data_AF-A0A929S938-F1
#
_entry.id   AF-A0A929S938-F1
#
_cell.length_a   1.000
_cell.length_b   1.000
_cell.length_c   1.000
_cell.angle_alpha   90.00
_cell.angle_beta   90.00
_cell.angle_gamma   90.00
#
_symmetry.space_group_name_H-M   'P 1'
#
loop_
_entity.id
_entity.type
_entity.pdbx_description
1 polymer ?
#
loop_
_entity_poly.entity_id
_entity_poly.type
_entity_poly.pdbx_seq_one_letter_code
_entity_poly.pdbx_strand_id
1 'polypeptide(L)'
;MGSYAIPNNKLKGEGRFLIIFTTKSLIFTAVGALMGTPIYLILSILGYKTIGLILIAALAVIGYLVATIKFPQTTGKIGRYLAGDTLDEIIIKYIKFKKSRKVYSYAIPRKEPNYTTTTTINFENILGMKTNVNQGGKK
;
A
#
# COMPACT_ATOMS: atom_id res chain seq x y z
N MET A 1 8.08 29.73 1.32
CA MET A 1 7.65 28.83 0.23
C MET A 1 6.88 27.68 0.87
N GLY A 2 5.55 27.67 0.76
CA GLY A 2 4.71 26.67 1.42
C GLY A 2 4.91 25.29 0.79
N SER A 3 5.07 24.26 1.61
CA SER A 3 5.18 22.88 1.17
C SER A 3 3.90 22.47 0.43
N TYR A 4 3.98 22.28 -0.89
CA TYR A 4 2.87 21.77 -1.67
C TYR A 4 2.82 20.25 -1.50
N ALA A 5 1.68 19.69 -1.14
CA ALA A 5 1.53 18.25 -1.05
C ALA A 5 1.65 17.65 -2.47
N ILE A 6 2.68 16.81 -2.68
CA ILE A 6 2.80 16.03 -3.91
C ILE A 6 1.58 15.10 -3.97
N PRO A 7 0.75 15.17 -5.02
CA PRO A 7 -0.41 14.29 -5.13
C PRO A 7 0.08 12.84 -5.24
N ASN A 8 0.00 12.10 -4.15
CA ASN A 8 0.30 10.67 -4.10
C ASN A 8 -0.97 9.89 -4.48
N ASN A 9 -0.95 9.26 -5.65
CA ASN A 9 -2.05 8.42 -6.13
C ASN A 9 -2.34 7.20 -5.22
N LYS A 10 -1.51 6.91 -4.20
CA LYS A 10 -1.77 5.81 -3.25
C LYS A 10 -2.95 6.04 -2.30
N LEU A 11 -3.47 7.26 -2.17
CA LEU A 11 -4.59 7.57 -1.26
C LEU A 11 -5.91 7.81 -1.98
N LYS A 12 -5.88 7.88 -3.32
CA LYS A 12 -7.03 8.24 -4.15
C LYS A 12 -7.81 6.97 -4.52
N GLY A 13 -8.62 6.47 -3.59
CA GLY A 13 -9.54 5.35 -3.85
C GLY A 13 -9.75 4.35 -2.72
N GLU A 14 -9.00 4.44 -1.61
CA GLU A 14 -9.24 3.59 -0.44
C GLU A 14 -10.28 4.26 0.48
N GLY A 15 -11.49 3.70 0.54
CA GLY A 15 -12.47 4.12 1.54
C GLY A 15 -11.91 3.87 2.95
N ARG A 16 -11.77 4.93 3.75
CA ARG A 16 -11.33 4.86 5.15
C ARG A 16 -12.52 5.08 6.07
N PHE A 17 -12.82 4.09 6.90
CA PHE A 17 -13.78 4.24 7.99
C PHE A 17 -13.05 4.83 9.21
N LEU A 18 -13.63 5.84 9.87
CA LEU A 18 -13.01 6.53 11.02
C LEU A 18 -11.58 7.06 10.79
N ILE A 19 -11.16 7.30 9.53
CA ILE A 19 -9.82 7.78 9.11
C ILE A 19 -8.66 6.77 9.34
N ILE A 20 -8.76 5.90 10.35
CA ILE A 20 -7.75 4.90 10.72
C ILE A 20 -8.01 3.50 10.13
N PHE A 21 -9.28 3.13 9.88
CA PHE A 21 -9.60 1.81 9.33
C PHE A 21 -9.66 1.88 7.81
N THR A 22 -8.84 1.07 7.13
CA THR A 22 -9.05 0.76 5.72
C THR A 22 -10.10 -0.35 5.61
N THR A 23 -10.78 -0.49 4.46
CA THR A 23 -11.72 -1.60 4.25
C THR A 23 -11.06 -2.96 4.49
N LYS A 24 -9.79 -3.11 4.09
CA LYS A 24 -9.02 -4.34 4.34
C LYS A 24 -8.85 -4.62 5.83
N SER A 25 -8.42 -3.65 6.62
CA SER A 25 -8.20 -3.85 8.05
C SER A 25 -9.49 -4.10 8.81
N LEU A 26 -10.60 -3.46 8.40
CA LEU A 26 -11.93 -3.72 8.94
C LEU A 26 -12.38 -5.18 8.75
N ILE A 27 -12.13 -5.76 7.57
CA ILE A 27 -12.47 -7.17 7.29
C ILE A 27 -11.64 -8.09 8.19
N PHE A 28 -10.33 -7.85 8.32
CA PHE A 28 -9.47 -8.65 9.20
C PHE A 28 -9.88 -8.56 10.67
N THR A 29 -10.29 -7.38 11.15
CA THR A 29 -10.86 -7.21 12.50
C THR A 29 -12.14 -8.03 12.68
N ALA A 30 -13.06 -7.98 11.70
CA ALA A 30 -14.30 -8.75 11.74
C ALA A 30 -14.04 -10.26 11.76
N VAL A 31 -13.11 -10.75 10.94
CA VAL A 31 -12.69 -12.16 10.93
C VAL A 31 -12.07 -12.54 12.28
N GLY A 32 -11.22 -11.69 12.87
CA GLY A 32 -10.67 -11.92 14.20
C GLY A 32 -11.76 -12.02 15.29
N ALA A 33 -12.74 -11.12 15.28
CA ALA A 33 -13.86 -11.16 16.21
C ALA A 33 -14.76 -12.39 16.03
N LEU A 34 -15.04 -12.78 14.77
CA LEU A 34 -15.78 -13.99 14.42
C LEU A 34 -15.05 -15.26 14.86
N MET A 35 -13.71 -15.26 14.82
CA MET A 35 -12.93 -16.40 15.26
C MET A 35 -12.86 -16.52 16.79
N GLY A 36 -13.04 -15.40 17.51
CA GLY A 36 -13.10 -15.37 18.98
C GLY A 36 -14.47 -15.75 19.54
N THR A 37 -15.53 -15.67 18.73
CA THR A 37 -16.92 -15.90 19.17
C THR A 37 -17.19 -17.32 19.66
N PRO A 38 -16.69 -18.39 19.00
CA PRO A 38 -16.80 -19.75 19.53
C PRO A 38 -16.19 -19.90 20.93
N ILE A 39 -15.04 -19.25 21.17
CA ILE A 39 -14.35 -19.30 22.46
C ILE A 39 -15.15 -18.56 23.54
N TYR A 40 -15.71 -17.40 23.20
CA TYR A 40 -16.62 -16.67 24.08
C TYR A 40 -17.87 -17.48 24.43
N LEU A 41 -18.45 -18.19 23.46
CA LEU A 41 -19.67 -18.96 23.68
C LEU A 41 -19.44 -20.06 24.73
N ILE A 42 -18.29 -20.74 24.65
CA ILE A 42 -17.86 -21.72 25.66
C ILE A 42 -17.67 -21.03 27.02
N LEU A 43 -16.84 -19.97 27.10
CA LEU A 43 -16.58 -19.25 28.36
C LEU A 43 -17.84 -18.66 28.99
N SER A 44 -18.81 -18.24 28.18
CA SER A 44 -20.09 -17.70 28.62
C SER A 44 -20.95 -18.77 29.32
N ILE A 45 -20.92 -20.01 28.84
CA ILE A 45 -21.62 -21.14 29.48
C ILE A 45 -20.98 -21.44 30.85
N LEU A 46 -19.66 -21.30 30.97
CA LEU A 46 -18.92 -21.47 32.22
C LEU A 46 -19.06 -20.27 33.20
N GLY A 47 -19.81 -19.22 32.84
CA GLY A 47 -20.02 -18.03 33.68
C GLY A 47 -18.97 -16.93 33.52
N TYR A 48 -17.94 -17.11 32.69
CA TYR A 48 -16.82 -16.17 32.50
C TYR A 48 -17.04 -15.21 31.31
N LYS A 49 -18.22 -14.59 31.24
CA LYS A 49 -18.62 -13.72 30.11
C LYS A 49 -17.64 -12.57 29.86
N THR A 50 -17.20 -11.89 30.92
CA THR A 50 -16.29 -10.73 30.82
C THR A 50 -14.94 -11.13 30.22
N ILE A 51 -14.38 -12.27 30.64
CA ILE A 51 -13.09 -12.77 30.14
C ILE A 51 -13.21 -13.16 28.66
N GLY A 52 -14.30 -13.82 28.28
CA GLY A 52 -14.54 -14.15 26.88
C GLY A 52 -14.64 -12.92 25.98
N LEU A 53 -15.23 -11.83 26.46
CA LEU A 53 -15.35 -10.58 25.70
C LEU A 53 -14.00 -9.87 25.53
N ILE A 54 -13.17 -9.87 26.58
CA ILE A 54 -11.78 -9.37 26.51
C ILE A 54 -10.98 -10.17 25.46
N LEU A 55 -11.18 -11.48 25.39
CA LEU A 55 -10.50 -12.33 24.44
C LEU A 55 -10.92 -12.05 22.98
N ILE A 56 -12.23 -11.84 22.73
CA ILE A 56 -12.72 -11.40 21.42
C ILE A 56 -12.05 -10.08 21.02
N ALA A 57 -12.03 -9.10 21.94
CA ALA A 57 -11.43 -7.80 21.68
C ALA A 57 -9.92 -7.93 21.36
N ALA A 58 -9.18 -8.75 22.12
CA ALA A 58 -7.77 -9.02 21.86
C ALA A 58 -7.55 -9.63 20.46
N LEU A 59 -8.36 -10.62 20.07
CA LEU A 59 -8.24 -11.27 18.77
C LEU A 59 -8.61 -10.33 17.61
N ALA A 60 -9.61 -9.48 17.80
CA ALA A 60 -9.99 -8.43 16.85
C ALA A 60 -8.86 -7.40 16.65
N VAL A 61 -8.19 -7.00 17.73
CA VAL A 61 -7.02 -6.11 17.69
C VAL A 61 -5.85 -6.79 16.95
N ILE A 62 -5.57 -8.05 17.23
CA ILE A 62 -4.53 -8.80 16.51
C ILE A 62 -4.85 -8.84 15.00
N GLY A 63 -6.10 -9.13 14.64
CA GLY A 63 -6.55 -9.10 13.24
C GLY A 63 -6.31 -7.74 12.59
N TYR A 64 -6.66 -6.65 13.27
CA TYR A 64 -6.39 -5.29 12.81
C TYR A 64 -4.90 -5.03 12.58
N LEU A 65 -4.04 -5.44 13.52
CA LEU A 65 -2.59 -5.22 13.47
C LEU A 65 -1.96 -5.96 12.29
N VAL A 66 -2.41 -7.18 11.96
CA VAL A 66 -1.91 -7.94 10.79
C VAL A 66 -2.13 -7.18 9.48
N ALA A 67 -3.28 -6.51 9.33
CA ALA A 67 -3.60 -5.76 8.12
C ALA A 67 -3.00 -4.34 8.10
N THR A 68 -2.58 -3.80 9.25
CA THR A 68 -2.20 -2.39 9.38
C THR A 68 -0.70 -2.19 9.56
N ILE A 69 -0.02 -3.09 10.29
CA ILE A 69 1.41 -2.99 10.53
C ILE A 69 2.17 -3.25 9.23
N LYS A 70 3.00 -2.27 8.87
CA LYS A 70 3.95 -2.37 7.75
C LYS A 70 5.28 -2.90 8.24
N PHE A 71 5.94 -3.70 7.41
CA PHE A 71 7.27 -4.19 7.73
C PHE A 71 8.27 -3.02 7.75
N PRO A 72 9.07 -2.87 8.82
CA PRO A 72 10.04 -1.79 8.93
C PRO A 72 11.18 -1.97 7.93
N GLN A 73 11.69 -0.84 7.43
CA GLN A 73 12.93 -0.81 6.65
C GLN A 73 14.09 -1.09 7.60
N THR A 74 14.77 -2.23 7.45
CA THR A 74 15.97 -2.55 8.24
C THR A 74 17.16 -2.81 7.32
N THR A 75 18.38 -2.67 7.85
CA THR A 75 19.63 -2.86 7.08
C THR A 75 19.79 -4.29 6.57
N GLY A 76 19.13 -5.28 7.20
CA GLY A 76 19.20 -6.69 6.80
C GLY A 76 18.46 -6.99 5.49
N LYS A 77 18.88 -8.04 4.78
CA LYS A 77 18.28 -8.47 3.49
C LYS A 77 16.75 -8.55 3.56
N ILE A 78 16.22 -9.19 4.60
CA ILE A 78 14.77 -9.39 4.80
C ILE A 78 14.03 -8.04 4.89
N GLY A 79 14.54 -7.12 5.72
CA GLY A 79 13.93 -5.81 5.92
C GLY A 79 14.15 -4.82 4.78
N ARG A 80 14.95 -5.15 3.76
CA ARG A 80 15.01 -4.41 2.48
C ARG A 80 14.01 -4.93 1.45
N TYR A 81 13.79 -6.25 1.40
CA TYR A 81 12.91 -6.87 0.41
C TYR A 81 11.42 -6.84 0.77
N LEU A 82 11.08 -6.85 2.07
CA LEU A 82 9.69 -6.85 2.56
C LEU A 82 9.19 -5.46 2.95
N ALA A 83 9.99 -4.45 2.65
CA ALA A 83 9.97 -3.20 3.34
C ALA A 83 8.83 -2.31 2.84
N GLY A 84 7.89 -1.93 3.73
CA GLY A 84 6.69 -1.20 3.36
C GLY A 84 5.50 -2.06 2.90
N ASP A 85 5.69 -3.37 2.68
CA ASP A 85 4.58 -4.33 2.54
C ASP A 85 3.91 -4.55 3.91
N THR A 86 2.59 -4.79 3.91
CA THR A 86 1.85 -5.18 5.12
C THR A 86 1.97 -6.68 5.37
N LEU A 87 1.70 -7.12 6.60
CA LEU A 87 1.90 -8.53 7.00
C LEU A 87 0.98 -9.48 6.23
N ASP A 88 -0.28 -9.09 5.98
CA ASP A 88 -1.24 -9.85 5.16
C ASP A 88 -0.74 -10.06 3.72
N GLU A 89 -0.15 -9.04 3.10
CA GLU A 89 0.40 -9.11 1.75
C GLU A 89 1.58 -10.08 1.68
N ILE A 90 2.44 -10.10 2.70
CA ILE A 90 3.55 -11.05 2.83
C ILE A 90 3.01 -12.49 2.94
N ILE A 91 2.00 -12.72 3.77
CA ILE A 91 1.37 -14.04 3.94
C ILE A 91 0.73 -14.52 2.64
N ILE A 92 -0.02 -13.66 1.95
CA ILE A 92 -0.67 -13.99 0.68
C ILE A 92 0.39 -14.28 -0.41
N LYS A 93 1.46 -13.48 -0.48
CA LYS A 93 2.58 -13.68 -1.42
C LYS A 93 3.24 -15.04 -1.17
N TYR A 94 3.45 -15.42 0.10
CA TYR A 94 3.96 -16.73 0.48
C TYR A 94 3.03 -17.88 0.07
N ILE A 95 1.72 -17.80 0.35
CA ILE A 95 0.74 -18.83 -0.02
C ILE A 95 0.71 -19.02 -1.55
N LYS A 96 0.67 -17.92 -2.32
CA LYS A 96 0.70 -17.94 -3.78
C LYS A 96 1.99 -18.55 -4.32
N PHE A 97 3.14 -18.19 -3.73
CA PHE A 97 4.44 -18.77 -4.08
C PHE A 97 4.49 -20.27 -3.78
N LYS A 98 3.97 -20.72 -2.62
CA LYS A 98 3.92 -22.14 -2.27
C LYS A 98 3.07 -22.94 -3.27
N LYS A 99 1.94 -22.38 -3.73
CA LYS A 99 1.03 -23.04 -4.69
C LYS A 99 1.59 -23.08 -6.12
N SER A 100 2.14 -21.97 -6.61
CA SER A 100 2.48 -21.80 -8.02
C SER A 100 3.98 -21.78 -8.33
N ARG A 101 4.83 -21.62 -7.30
CA ARG A 101 6.29 -21.42 -7.39
C ARG A 101 6.70 -20.28 -8.33
N LYS A 102 5.77 -19.35 -8.61
CA LYS A 102 5.98 -18.15 -9.43
C LYS A 102 6.07 -16.92 -8.54
N VAL A 103 6.99 -16.02 -8.88
CA VAL A 103 7.14 -14.72 -8.22
C VAL A 103 6.60 -13.66 -9.16
N TYR A 104 5.53 -12.97 -8.73
CA TYR A 104 4.99 -11.84 -9.47
C TYR A 104 5.77 -10.59 -9.07
N SER A 105 6.61 -10.12 -9.98
CA SER A 105 7.24 -8.80 -9.89
C SER A 105 6.48 -7.85 -10.79
N TYR A 106 6.28 -6.61 -10.35
CA TYR A 106 5.92 -5.55 -11.29
C TYR A 106 7.14 -5.33 -12.18
N ALA A 107 7.16 -5.94 -13.35
CA ALA A 107 7.87 -5.36 -14.46
C ALA A 107 7.13 -4.04 -14.73
N ILE A 108 7.61 -2.93 -14.18
CA ILE A 108 7.32 -1.64 -14.81
C ILE A 108 7.96 -1.83 -16.20
N PRO A 109 7.20 -1.96 -17.31
CA PRO A 109 7.86 -1.83 -18.59
C PRO A 109 8.49 -0.44 -18.54
N ARG A 110 9.83 -0.36 -18.57
CA ARG A 110 10.47 0.91 -18.90
C ARG A 110 9.94 1.23 -20.28
N LYS A 111 9.00 2.17 -20.36
CA LYS A 111 8.72 2.81 -21.63
C LYS A 111 9.99 3.60 -21.93
N GLU A 112 10.89 3.01 -22.71
CA GLU A 112 12.06 3.73 -23.20
C GLU A 112 11.54 5.00 -23.86
N PRO A 113 12.06 6.20 -23.51
CA PRO A 113 11.67 7.41 -24.20
C PRO A 113 11.98 7.21 -25.68
N ASN A 114 11.00 7.47 -26.54
CA ASN A 114 11.19 7.34 -27.98
C ASN A 114 12.20 8.42 -28.44
N TYR A 115 13.46 8.03 -28.62
CA TYR A 115 14.52 8.92 -29.12
C TYR A 115 14.33 9.29 -30.59
N THR A 116 13.37 8.67 -31.28
CA THR A 116 13.03 8.92 -32.69
C THR A 116 12.03 10.06 -32.83
N THR A 117 12.18 11.11 -32.03
CA THR A 117 11.54 12.38 -32.35
C THR A 117 12.47 13.06 -33.35
N THR A 118 12.22 12.89 -34.64
CA THR A 118 12.83 13.70 -35.70
C THR A 118 12.34 15.14 -35.51
N THR A 119 12.89 15.82 -34.52
CA THR A 119 12.82 17.27 -34.44
C THR A 119 13.70 17.73 -35.59
N THR A 120 13.11 18.26 -36.64
CA THR A 120 13.86 18.98 -37.67
C THR A 120 14.64 20.06 -36.95
N ILE A 121 15.95 19.84 -36.81
CA ILE A 121 16.84 20.76 -36.13
C ILE A 121 16.92 22.00 -37.04
N ASN A 122 16.15 23.03 -36.70
CA ASN A 122 16.24 24.31 -37.40
C ASN A 122 17.57 24.96 -37.00
N PHE A 123 18.56 24.84 -37.87
CA PHE A 123 19.90 25.40 -37.68
C PHE A 123 19.88 26.91 -37.41
N GLU A 124 18.89 27.64 -37.93
CA GLU A 124 18.70 29.07 -37.66
C GLU A 124 18.47 29.40 -36.16
N ASN A 125 17.81 28.50 -35.42
CA ASN A 125 17.55 28.68 -33.99
C ASN A 125 18.79 28.37 -33.14
N ILE A 126 19.68 27.49 -33.63
CA ILE A 126 20.95 27.14 -32.97
C ILE A 126 22.01 28.21 -33.24
N LEU A 127 22.00 28.79 -34.45
CA LEU A 127 22.89 29.86 -34.86
C LEU A 127 22.44 31.25 -34.35
N GLY A 128 21.36 31.32 -33.56
CA GLY A 128 20.89 32.56 -32.95
C GLY A 128 20.33 33.59 -33.93
N MET A 129 19.95 33.18 -35.15
CA MET A 129 19.51 34.10 -36.21
C MET A 129 18.02 34.47 -36.12
N LYS A 130 17.26 33.87 -35.18
CA LYS A 130 15.88 34.24 -34.83
C LYS A 130 15.74 34.40 -33.31
N THR A 131 15.70 35.64 -32.82
CA THR A 131 15.24 35.95 -31.45
C THR A 131 13.72 36.08 -31.43
N ASN A 132 13.01 34.97 -31.34
CA ASN A 132 11.60 34.97 -30.94
C ASN A 132 11.40 34.07 -29.74
N VAL A 133 11.97 34.49 -28.61
CA VAL A 133 11.54 34.00 -27.30
C VAL A 133 10.25 34.75 -26.96
N ASN A 134 9.13 34.32 -27.54
CA ASN A 134 7.84 34.72 -27.01
C ASN A 134 7.67 33.97 -25.67
N GLN A 135 8.13 34.59 -24.58
CA GLN A 135 7.85 34.19 -23.20
C GLN A 135 6.36 34.37 -22.92
N GLY A 136 5.54 33.50 -23.51
CA GLY A 136 4.11 33.41 -23.26
C GLY A 136 3.82 32.33 -22.24
N GLY A 137 4.01 32.63 -20.96
CA GLY A 137 3.34 31.88 -19.90
C GLY A 137 1.83 31.96 -20.10
N LYS A 138 1.18 30.83 -20.33
CA LYS A 138 -0.28 30.76 -20.30
C LYS A 138 -0.72 30.60 -18.84
N LYS A 139 -1.47 31.60 -18.38
CA LYS A 139 -2.33 31.54 -17.19
C LYS A 139 -3.35 30.43 -17.31
#